data_AF-A0A7Y4YQD8-F1
#
_entry.id   AF-A0A7Y4YQD8-F1
#
_cell.length_a   1.000
_cell.length_b   1.000
_cell.length_c   1.000
_cell.angle_alpha   90.00
_cell.angle_beta   90.00
_cell.angle_gamma   90.00
#
_symmetry.space_group_name_H-M   'P 1'
#
loop_
_entity.id
_entity.type
_entity.pdbx_description
1 polymer ?
#
loop_
_entity_poly.entity_id
_entity_poly.type
_entity_poly.pdbx_seq_one_letter_code
_entity_poly.pdbx_strand_id
1 'polypeptide(L)'
;MKITLSIDSKETIELNLADAANIVGWLDDDEKYATFFSLLAEHPTSEVRCVAANKRCVPLKVLKKLARDSSIEVVRTVAANEGAMQQFKVSLIQEMIARDVSVATTIADSLCFFDEALHEDVIQMLLQHDDPKVVHSVLDFERNQLGED
;
A
#
# COMPACT_ATOMS: atom_id res chain seq x y z
N MET A 1 -21.40 -10.12 0.39
CA MET A 1 -20.95 -10.26 -1.00
C MET A 1 -20.67 -11.74 -1.24
N LYS A 2 -21.15 -12.32 -2.34
CA LYS A 2 -20.85 -13.70 -2.74
C LYS A 2 -19.97 -13.64 -3.99
N ILE A 3 -18.89 -14.41 -4.02
CA ILE A 3 -18.02 -14.53 -5.19
C ILE A 3 -18.19 -15.93 -5.74
N THR A 4 -18.45 -16.06 -7.04
CA THR A 4 -18.50 -17.35 -7.71
C THR A 4 -17.24 -17.53 -8.51
N LEU A 5 -16.47 -18.58 -8.21
CA LEU A 5 -15.32 -18.97 -9.01
C LEU A 5 -15.75 -20.09 -9.94
N SER A 6 -15.39 -19.98 -11.22
CA SER A 6 -15.70 -21.00 -12.22
C SER A 6 -14.46 -21.47 -12.96
N ILE A 7 -14.35 -22.78 -13.14
CA ILE A 7 -13.29 -23.41 -13.92
C ILE A 7 -13.88 -23.80 -15.28
N ASP A 8 -13.38 -23.18 -16.35
CA ASP A 8 -13.82 -23.39 -17.74
C ASP A 8 -15.34 -23.32 -17.95
N SER A 9 -16.07 -22.57 -17.12
CA SER A 9 -17.54 -22.52 -17.11
C SER A 9 -18.25 -23.87 -16.85
N LYS A 10 -17.53 -24.86 -16.32
CA LYS A 10 -18.05 -26.23 -16.09
C LYS A 10 -18.36 -26.49 -14.62
N GLU A 11 -17.46 -26.08 -13.74
CA GLU A 11 -17.62 -26.21 -12.29
C GLU A 11 -17.70 -24.81 -11.67
N THR A 12 -18.52 -24.67 -10.62
CA THR A 12 -18.65 -23.40 -9.88
C THR A 12 -18.65 -23.67 -8.39
N ILE A 13 -17.96 -22.82 -7.65
CA ILE A 13 -17.99 -22.80 -6.18
C ILE A 13 -18.40 -21.41 -5.71
N GLU A 14 -19.26 -21.34 -4.70
CA GLU A 14 -19.52 -20.10 -3.98
C GLU A 14 -18.48 -19.93 -2.89
N LEU A 15 -17.78 -18.81 -2.93
CA LEU A 15 -16.75 -18.46 -1.97
C LEU A 15 -17.26 -17.41 -1.01
N ASN A 16 -16.86 -17.56 0.25
CA ASN A 16 -16.97 -16.47 1.19
C ASN A 16 -15.84 -15.45 0.92
N LEU A 17 -15.93 -14.33 1.61
CA LEU A 17 -15.10 -13.18 1.32
C LEU A 17 -13.68 -13.30 1.91
N ALA A 18 -13.49 -14.18 2.90
CA ALA A 18 -12.17 -14.56 3.40
C ALA A 18 -11.46 -15.50 2.42
N ASP A 19 -12.18 -16.46 1.81
CA ASP A 19 -11.63 -17.33 0.77
C ASP A 19 -11.14 -16.52 -0.45
N ALA A 20 -11.85 -15.42 -0.75
CA ALA A 20 -11.47 -14.51 -1.82
C ALA A 20 -10.13 -13.82 -1.61
N ALA A 21 -9.79 -13.45 -0.37
CA ALA A 21 -8.49 -12.83 -0.08
C ALA A 21 -7.32 -13.78 -0.35
N ASN A 22 -7.49 -15.06 0.00
CA ASN A 22 -6.48 -16.09 -0.29
C ASN A 22 -6.26 -16.23 -1.80
N ILE A 23 -7.34 -16.25 -2.59
CA ILE A 23 -7.27 -16.35 -4.05
C ILE A 23 -6.63 -15.10 -4.66
N VAL A 24 -6.95 -13.91 -4.15
CA VAL A 24 -6.39 -12.66 -4.66
C VAL A 24 -4.90 -12.62 -4.47
N GLY A 25 -4.39 -13.14 -3.36
CA GLY A 25 -2.95 -13.35 -3.19
C GLY A 25 -2.29 -14.06 -4.38
N TRP A 26 -2.98 -15.02 -4.99
CA TRP A 26 -2.50 -15.82 -6.12
C TRP A 26 -2.78 -15.24 -7.50
N LEU A 27 -3.67 -14.24 -7.61
CA LEU A 27 -3.92 -13.59 -8.89
C LEU A 27 -2.75 -12.67 -9.24
N ASP A 28 -2.29 -12.77 -10.48
CA ASP A 28 -1.32 -11.83 -11.05
C ASP A 28 -1.88 -10.40 -10.98
N ASP A 29 -0.96 -9.42 -10.89
CA ASP A 29 -1.29 -8.00 -11.02
C ASP A 29 -1.61 -7.66 -12.48
N ASP A 30 -2.79 -8.08 -12.93
CA ASP A 30 -3.32 -7.84 -14.27
C ASP A 30 -4.50 -6.85 -14.19
N GLU A 31 -4.52 -5.88 -15.10
CA GLU A 31 -5.55 -4.85 -15.18
C GLU A 31 -6.96 -5.43 -15.30
N LYS A 32 -7.13 -6.62 -15.89
CA LYS A 32 -8.44 -7.29 -15.95
C LYS A 32 -9.05 -7.56 -14.57
N TYR A 33 -8.22 -7.64 -13.52
CA TYR A 33 -8.66 -7.87 -12.14
C TYR A 33 -8.79 -6.57 -11.32
N ALA A 34 -8.49 -5.39 -11.89
CA ALA A 34 -8.53 -4.12 -11.16
C ALA A 34 -9.90 -3.82 -10.51
N THR A 35 -10.99 -4.16 -11.21
CA THR A 35 -12.36 -4.03 -10.68
C THR A 35 -12.56 -4.98 -9.49
N PHE A 36 -12.05 -6.20 -9.57
CA PHE A 36 -12.15 -7.18 -8.50
C PHE A 36 -11.37 -6.75 -7.26
N PHE A 37 -10.14 -6.23 -7.43
CA PHE A 37 -9.35 -5.69 -6.32
C PHE A 37 -10.03 -4.47 -5.68
N SER A 38 -10.67 -3.62 -6.48
CA SER A 38 -11.46 -2.48 -5.98
C SER A 38 -12.65 -2.91 -5.11
N LEU A 39 -13.28 -4.05 -5.42
CA LEU A 39 -14.36 -4.59 -4.58
C LEU A 39 -13.84 -5.07 -3.22
N LEU A 40 -12.63 -5.63 -3.18
CA LEU A 40 -12.02 -6.13 -1.94
C LEU A 40 -11.48 -5.00 -1.06
N ALA A 41 -11.12 -3.86 -1.65
CA ALA A 41 -10.78 -2.65 -0.91
C ALA A 41 -11.95 -2.11 -0.05
N GLU A 42 -13.19 -2.54 -0.33
CA GLU A 42 -14.39 -2.16 0.42
C GLU A 42 -14.78 -3.19 1.49
N HIS A 43 -13.95 -4.23 1.69
CA HIS A 43 -14.23 -5.31 2.63
C HIS A 43 -14.34 -4.82 4.08
N PRO A 44 -15.25 -5.34 4.92
CA PRO A 44 -15.34 -4.93 6.34
C PRO A 44 -14.09 -5.30 7.16
N THR A 45 -13.48 -6.43 6.90
CA THR A 45 -12.23 -6.88 7.55
C THR A 45 -10.99 -6.29 6.91
N SER A 46 -10.06 -5.79 7.73
CA SER A 46 -8.80 -5.16 7.28
C SER A 46 -7.87 -6.10 6.54
N GLU A 47 -7.78 -7.39 6.91
CA GLU A 47 -6.87 -8.33 6.23
C GLU A 47 -7.15 -8.40 4.72
N VAL A 48 -8.42 -8.46 4.33
CA VAL A 48 -8.83 -8.48 2.92
C VAL A 48 -8.49 -7.16 2.22
N ARG A 49 -8.66 -6.03 2.93
CA ARG A 49 -8.28 -4.71 2.40
C ARG A 49 -6.77 -4.57 2.23
N CYS A 50 -5.96 -5.18 3.11
CA CYS A 50 -4.50 -5.25 2.93
C CYS A 50 -4.13 -6.03 1.67
N VAL A 51 -4.76 -7.19 1.45
CA VAL A 51 -4.51 -7.98 0.23
C VAL A 51 -4.83 -7.16 -1.02
N ALA A 52 -5.94 -6.41 -1.02
CA ALA A 52 -6.26 -5.49 -2.10
C ALA A 52 -5.20 -4.38 -2.24
N ALA A 53 -4.85 -3.70 -1.14
CA ALA A 53 -3.86 -2.61 -1.12
C ALA A 53 -2.49 -3.03 -1.65
N ASN A 54 -2.11 -4.31 -1.54
CA ASN A 54 -0.84 -4.83 -2.01
C ASN A 54 -0.78 -5.03 -3.54
N LYS A 55 -1.90 -4.93 -4.26
CA LYS A 55 -1.95 -5.15 -5.71
C LYS A 55 -1.60 -3.88 -6.48
N ARG A 56 -0.74 -4.00 -7.50
CA ARG A 56 -0.26 -2.83 -8.27
C ARG A 56 -1.29 -2.24 -9.22
N CYS A 57 -2.22 -3.05 -9.75
CA CYS A 57 -3.24 -2.58 -10.68
C CYS A 57 -4.50 -2.02 -9.97
N VAL A 58 -4.45 -1.81 -8.65
CA VAL A 58 -5.54 -1.11 -7.94
C VAL A 58 -5.62 0.33 -8.43
N PRO A 59 -6.80 0.83 -8.85
CA PRO A 59 -6.94 2.20 -9.28
C PRO A 59 -6.49 3.19 -8.23
N LEU A 60 -5.77 4.25 -8.63
CA LEU A 60 -5.21 5.26 -7.72
C LEU A 60 -6.26 5.87 -6.78
N LYS A 61 -7.52 6.04 -7.25
CA LYS A 61 -8.61 6.56 -6.40
C LYS A 61 -8.90 5.65 -5.20
N VAL A 62 -8.76 4.33 -5.38
CA VAL A 62 -8.99 3.33 -4.35
C VAL A 62 -7.81 3.32 -3.38
N LEU A 63 -6.57 3.38 -3.89
CA LEU A 63 -5.37 3.51 -3.04
C LEU A 63 -5.43 4.77 -2.17
N LYS A 64 -5.87 5.92 -2.71
CA LYS A 64 -6.07 7.16 -1.94
C LYS A 64 -7.11 7.03 -0.82
N LYS A 65 -8.11 6.16 -1.00
CA LYS A 65 -9.08 5.85 0.05
C LYS A 65 -8.46 4.96 1.12
N LEU A 66 -7.74 3.91 0.71
CA LEU A 66 -7.06 2.98 1.61
C LEU A 66 -5.91 3.65 2.39
N ALA A 67 -5.27 4.68 1.83
CA ALA A 67 -4.29 5.52 2.53
C ALA A 67 -4.88 6.23 3.77
N ARG A 68 -6.22 6.39 3.80
CA ARG A 68 -6.96 6.97 4.91
C ARG A 68 -7.79 5.93 5.67
N ASP A 69 -7.52 4.64 5.45
CA ASP A 69 -8.28 3.56 6.07
C ASP A 69 -8.24 3.65 7.61
N SER A 70 -9.29 3.19 8.26
CA SER A 70 -9.36 3.06 9.72
C SER A 70 -8.26 2.16 10.31
N SER A 71 -7.80 1.16 9.55
CA SER A 71 -6.79 0.19 9.98
C SER A 71 -5.39 0.66 9.60
N ILE A 72 -4.50 0.77 10.59
CA ILE A 72 -3.09 1.12 10.37
C ILE A 72 -2.38 0.09 9.49
N GLU A 73 -2.72 -1.19 9.60
CA GLU A 73 -2.16 -2.25 8.76
C GLU A 73 -2.48 -2.04 7.28
N VAL A 74 -3.68 -1.56 6.96
CA VAL A 74 -4.06 -1.23 5.58
C VAL A 74 -3.26 -0.04 5.07
N VAL A 75 -3.15 1.03 5.87
CA VAL A 75 -2.37 2.23 5.51
C VAL A 75 -0.89 1.87 5.31
N ARG A 76 -0.32 1.06 6.20
CA ARG A 76 1.06 0.55 6.10
C ARG A 76 1.26 -0.28 4.84
N THR A 77 0.28 -1.10 4.47
CA THR A 77 0.30 -1.85 3.20
C THR A 77 0.29 -0.91 1.99
N VAL A 78 -0.49 0.17 2.03
CA VAL A 78 -0.48 1.20 0.98
C VAL A 78 0.87 1.93 0.92
N ALA A 79 1.49 2.22 2.06
CA ALA A 79 2.82 2.84 2.11
C ALA A 79 3.91 1.99 1.44
N ALA A 80 3.79 0.66 1.50
CA ALA A 80 4.69 -0.27 0.82
C ALA A 80 4.35 -0.50 -0.67
N ASN A 81 3.26 0.08 -1.17
CA ASN A 81 2.85 -0.10 -2.57
C ASN A 81 3.59 0.93 -3.46
N GLU A 82 4.50 0.44 -4.30
CA GLU A 82 5.28 1.24 -5.25
C GLU A 82 4.40 2.19 -6.09
N GLY A 83 3.33 1.65 -6.70
CA GLY A 83 2.44 2.42 -7.56
C GLY A 83 1.66 3.51 -6.81
N ALA A 84 1.44 3.33 -5.50
CA ALA A 84 0.90 4.36 -4.63
C ALA A 84 1.93 5.46 -4.37
N MET A 85 3.14 5.09 -3.92
CA MET A 85 4.19 6.06 -3.55
C MET A 85 4.67 6.90 -4.74
N GLN A 86 4.72 6.32 -5.94
CA GLN A 86 5.04 7.04 -7.19
C GLN A 86 3.99 8.12 -7.57
N GLN A 87 2.75 7.99 -7.10
CA GLN A 87 1.63 8.82 -7.58
C GLN A 87 0.95 9.66 -6.48
N PHE A 88 1.32 9.46 -5.22
CA PHE A 88 0.77 10.23 -4.11
C PHE A 88 1.40 11.61 -4.03
N LYS A 89 0.59 12.59 -3.61
CA LYS A 89 1.06 13.95 -3.35
C LYS A 89 1.66 14.03 -1.96
N VAL A 90 2.64 14.91 -1.76
CA VAL A 90 3.25 15.20 -0.45
C VAL A 90 2.23 15.41 0.65
N SER A 91 1.11 16.12 0.40
CA SER A 91 0.08 16.31 1.43
C SER A 91 -0.58 15.02 1.91
N LEU A 92 -0.81 14.04 1.03
CA LEU A 92 -1.35 12.74 1.42
C LEU A 92 -0.29 11.89 2.15
N ILE A 93 0.97 11.95 1.70
CA ILE A 93 2.08 11.27 2.37
C ILE A 93 2.27 11.83 3.78
N GLN A 94 2.21 13.15 3.95
CA GLN A 94 2.24 13.81 5.25
C GLN A 94 1.09 13.34 6.16
N GLU A 95 -0.14 13.26 5.62
CA GLU A 95 -1.27 12.69 6.36
C GLU A 95 -0.99 11.26 6.81
N MET A 96 -0.38 10.42 5.96
CA MET A 96 -0.03 9.03 6.27
C MET A 96 1.07 8.92 7.34
N ILE A 97 2.14 9.72 7.23
CA ILE A 97 3.25 9.78 8.21
C ILE A 97 2.69 10.08 9.60
N ALA A 98 1.77 11.04 9.71
CA ALA A 98 1.17 11.45 10.97
C ALA A 98 0.27 10.39 11.63
N ARG A 99 -0.06 9.29 10.93
CA ARG A 99 -1.00 8.28 11.45
C ARG A 99 -0.40 7.34 12.47
N ASP A 100 0.82 6.88 12.22
CA ASP A 100 1.48 5.87 13.05
C ASP A 100 2.98 5.78 12.71
N VAL A 101 3.79 5.53 13.73
CA VAL A 101 5.25 5.36 13.60
C VAL A 101 5.59 4.25 12.59
N SER A 102 4.84 3.14 12.60
CA SER A 102 5.09 2.03 11.67
C SER A 102 4.83 2.42 10.21
N VAL A 103 3.82 3.26 9.95
CA VAL A 103 3.53 3.78 8.62
C VAL A 103 4.66 4.72 8.18
N ALA A 104 5.09 5.63 9.05
CA ALA A 104 6.20 6.53 8.79
C ALA A 104 7.50 5.77 8.48
N THR A 105 7.83 4.72 9.24
CA THR A 105 9.00 3.87 8.94
C THR A 105 8.88 3.15 7.60
N THR A 106 7.69 2.64 7.25
CA THR A 106 7.49 1.97 5.95
C THR A 106 7.59 2.96 4.79
N ILE A 107 7.15 4.21 4.97
CA ILE A 107 7.36 5.28 3.99
C ILE A 107 8.85 5.57 3.82
N ALA A 108 9.62 5.64 4.92
CA ALA A 108 11.07 5.81 4.87
C ALA A 108 11.75 4.67 4.09
N ASP A 109 11.34 3.42 4.33
CA ASP A 109 11.86 2.24 3.61
C ASP A 109 11.47 2.24 2.11
N SER A 110 10.43 3.00 1.74
CA SER A 110 9.88 3.08 0.38
C SER A 110 10.34 4.33 -0.39
N LEU A 111 11.27 5.12 0.16
CA LEU A 111 11.75 6.39 -0.43
C LEU A 111 12.31 6.21 -1.85
N CYS A 112 12.86 5.05 -2.19
CA CYS A 112 13.39 4.76 -3.53
C CYS A 112 12.34 4.81 -4.66
N PHE A 113 11.04 4.78 -4.33
CA PHE A 113 9.95 4.84 -5.32
C PHE A 113 9.44 6.26 -5.57
N PHE A 114 9.92 7.25 -4.82
CA PHE A 114 9.40 8.61 -4.91
C PHE A 114 9.98 9.33 -6.14
N ASP A 115 9.17 10.22 -6.71
CA ASP A 115 9.66 11.19 -7.69
C ASP A 115 10.69 12.11 -7.00
N GLU A 116 11.79 12.41 -7.70
CA GLU A 116 12.89 13.27 -7.25
C GLU A 116 12.38 14.62 -6.72
N ALA A 117 11.30 15.15 -7.31
CA ALA A 117 10.69 16.40 -6.88
C ALA A 117 10.00 16.35 -5.50
N LEU A 118 9.52 15.18 -5.08
CA LEU A 118 8.85 14.99 -3.77
C LEU A 118 9.79 14.37 -2.74
N HIS A 119 10.89 13.76 -3.19
CA HIS A 119 11.82 13.00 -2.37
C HIS A 119 12.40 13.83 -1.21
N GLU A 120 12.90 15.04 -1.51
CA GLU A 120 13.49 15.93 -0.50
C GLU A 120 12.47 16.39 0.55
N ASP A 121 11.27 16.79 0.12
CA ASP A 121 10.20 17.22 1.02
C ASP A 121 9.82 16.11 2.00
N VAL A 122 9.74 14.87 1.52
CA VAL A 122 9.37 13.70 2.35
C VAL A 122 10.49 13.33 3.31
N ILE A 123 11.75 13.38 2.87
CA ILE A 123 12.92 13.19 3.75
C ILE A 123 12.90 14.23 4.88
N GLN A 124 12.74 15.51 4.56
CA GLN A 124 12.71 16.56 5.58
C GLN A 124 11.57 16.35 6.60
N MET A 125 10.38 15.94 6.13
CA MET A 125 9.27 15.61 7.03
C MET A 125 9.60 14.45 7.97
N LEU A 126 10.23 13.39 7.46
CA LEU A 126 10.57 12.21 8.25
C LEU A 126 11.74 12.46 9.22
N LEU A 127 12.72 13.29 8.84
CA LEU A 127 13.81 13.72 9.72
C LEU A 127 13.34 14.60 10.88
N GLN A 128 12.21 15.30 10.72
CA GLN A 128 11.57 16.09 11.76
C GLN A 128 10.60 15.28 12.64
N HIS A 129 10.48 13.97 12.40
CA HIS A 129 9.56 13.12 13.14
C HIS A 129 10.04 12.91 14.59
N ASP A 130 9.12 13.00 15.57
CA ASP A 130 9.45 12.90 17.01
C ASP A 130 10.02 11.52 17.40
N ASP A 131 9.61 10.47 16.70
CA ASP A 131 10.09 9.11 16.95
C ASP A 131 11.47 8.87 16.29
N PRO A 132 12.52 8.55 17.10
CA PRO A 132 13.88 8.36 16.58
C PRO A 132 14.01 7.15 15.66
N LYS A 133 13.10 6.18 15.70
CA LYS A 133 13.09 5.04 14.79
C LYS A 133 12.85 5.50 13.35
N VAL A 134 11.94 6.44 13.15
CA VAL A 134 11.63 7.01 11.83
C VAL A 134 12.85 7.75 11.30
N VAL A 135 13.46 8.60 12.13
CA VAL A 135 14.67 9.35 11.77
C VAL A 135 15.82 8.40 11.38
N HIS A 136 16.06 7.34 12.17
CA HIS A 136 17.09 6.36 11.85
C HIS A 136 16.83 5.62 10.52
N SER A 137 15.59 5.23 10.23
CA SER A 137 15.24 4.60 8.95
C SER A 137 15.62 5.48 7.75
N VAL A 138 15.40 6.79 7.84
CA VAL A 138 15.79 7.74 6.77
C VAL A 138 17.31 7.83 6.65
N LEU A 139 18.02 7.97 7.77
CA LEU A 139 19.48 8.07 7.77
C LEU A 139 20.15 6.79 7.22
N ASP A 140 19.60 5.62 7.53
CA ASP A 140 20.08 4.35 6.98
C ASP A 140 19.83 4.27 5.47
N PHE A 141 18.69 4.76 4.98
CA PHE A 141 18.42 4.88 3.55
C PHE A 141 19.45 5.79 2.85
N GLU A 142 19.69 7.00 3.37
CA GLU A 142 20.67 7.94 2.81
C GLU A 142 22.10 7.36 2.80
N ARG A 143 22.49 6.67 3.87
CA ARG A 143 23.81 6.02 3.97
C ARG A 143 24.00 4.92 2.94
N ASN A 144 22.95 4.15 2.66
CA ASN A 144 23.01 3.07 1.67
C ASN A 144 23.15 3.61 0.24
N GLN A 145 22.55 4.76 -0.07
CA GLN A 145 22.68 5.41 -1.38
C GLN A 145 24.08 6.01 -1.63
N LEU A 146 24.76 6.46 -0.57
CA LEU A 146 26.12 7.03 -0.65
C LEU A 146 27.23 5.97 -0.63
N GLY A 147 26.90 4.70 -0.41
CA GLY A 147 27.84 3.59 -0.31
C GLY A 147 28.06 2.79 -1.60
N GLU A 148 27.41 3.18 -2.71
CA GLU A 148 27.48 2.49 -4.01
C GLU A 148 28.50 3.08 -5.02
N ASP A 149 29.50 3.83 -4.53
CA ASP A 149 30.63 4.37 -5.35
C ASP A 149 31.88 3.46 -5.38
#